data_AF-A0A7X6WGB5-F1
#
_entry.id   AF-A0A7X6WGB5-F1
#
_cell.length_a   1.000
_cell.length_b   1.000
_cell.length_c   1.000
_cell.angle_alpha   90.00
_cell.angle_beta   90.00
_cell.angle_gamma   90.00
#
_symmetry.space_group_name_H-M   'P 1'
#
loop_
_entity.id
_entity.type
_entity.pdbx_description
1 polymer ?
#
loop_
_entity_poly.entity_id
_entity_poly.type
_entity_poly.pdbx_seq_one_letter_code
_entity_poly.pdbx_strand_id
1 'polypeptide(L)'
;LTAVVNGEVTVDSINAKMKSVADESYAYNEDPIVSSDIVGSTYGSIFDATQTSVTPLENGKTHVQVAAWYDNESSYTAQMVRVIKHLAQLG
;
A
#
# COMPACT_ATOMS: atom_id res chain seq x y z
N LEU A 1 -3.63 -3.66 7.48
CA LEU A 1 -2.75 -3.27 8.61
C LEU A 1 -3.55 -2.41 9.58
N THR A 2 -3.42 -2.67 10.88
CA THR A 2 -3.99 -1.85 11.94
C THR A 2 -2.86 -1.37 12.86
N ALA A 3 -2.84 -0.09 13.23
CA ALA A 3 -1.81 0.50 14.06
C ALA A 3 -2.34 1.62 14.97
N VAL A 4 -1.64 1.88 16.07
CA VAL A 4 -1.86 3.08 16.90
C VAL A 4 -0.66 4.00 16.72
N VAL A 5 -0.90 5.22 16.25
CA VAL A 5 0.13 6.23 15.99
C VAL A 5 0.00 7.40 16.98
N ASN A 6 1.10 8.09 17.22
CA ASN A 6 1.11 9.28 18.07
C ASN A 6 0.59 10.50 17.30
N GLY A 7 -0.18 11.35 17.96
CA GLY A 7 -0.72 12.58 17.39
C GLY A 7 -1.96 12.36 16.53
N GLU A 8 -2.49 13.48 16.03
CA GLU A 8 -3.63 13.52 15.14
C GLU A 8 -3.19 13.28 13.70
N VAL A 9 -3.83 12.31 13.04
CA VAL A 9 -3.69 12.06 11.60
C VAL A 9 -5.08 12.02 10.99
N THR A 10 -5.20 12.38 9.71
CA THR A 10 -6.45 12.33 8.96
C THR A 10 -6.36 11.32 7.83
N VAL A 11 -7.52 10.81 7.37
CA VAL A 11 -7.60 9.95 6.18
C VAL A 11 -6.88 10.60 4.99
N ASP A 12 -7.15 11.88 4.74
CA ASP A 12 -6.54 12.63 3.63
C ASP A 12 -5.01 12.71 3.76
N SER A 13 -4.49 12.94 4.98
CA SER A 13 -3.04 13.02 5.20
C SER A 13 -2.34 11.68 4.94
N ILE A 14 -2.97 10.57 5.33
CA ILE A 14 -2.47 9.21 5.09
C ILE A 14 -2.52 8.92 3.59
N ASN A 15 -3.68 9.14 2.97
CA ASN A 15 -3.91 8.87 1.56
C ASN A 15 -2.96 9.70 0.67
N ALA A 16 -2.78 10.98 0.96
CA ALA A 16 -1.83 11.84 0.25
C ALA A 16 -0.38 11.33 0.40
N LYS A 17 0.00 10.87 1.61
CA LYS A 17 1.34 10.33 1.84
C LYS A 17 1.56 9.03 1.07
N MET A 18 0.59 8.12 1.08
CA MET A 18 0.66 6.85 0.34
C MET A 18 0.71 7.11 -1.17
N LYS A 19 -0.11 8.04 -1.69
CA LYS A 19 -0.06 8.46 -3.11
C LYS A 19 1.31 9.02 -3.51
N SER A 20 1.97 9.77 -2.62
CA SER A 20 3.26 10.40 -2.90
C SER A 20 4.44 9.43 -3.02
N VAL A 21 4.29 8.19 -2.55
CA VAL A 21 5.34 7.16 -2.60
C VAL A 21 5.04 6.08 -3.65
N ALA A 22 4.07 6.32 -4.54
CA ALA A 22 3.76 5.43 -5.65
C ALA A 22 4.93 5.31 -6.62
N ASP A 23 5.24 4.07 -7.01
CA ASP A 23 6.31 3.72 -7.91
C ASP A 23 5.97 2.43 -8.67
N GLU A 24 6.97 1.85 -9.34
CA GLU A 24 6.81 0.59 -10.08
C GLU A 24 6.46 -0.63 -9.21
N SER A 25 6.79 -0.62 -7.92
CA SER A 25 6.49 -1.68 -6.95
C SER A 25 5.25 -1.40 -6.11
N TYR A 26 4.84 -0.14 -5.99
CA TYR A 26 3.75 0.31 -5.14
C TYR A 26 2.75 1.17 -5.91
N ALA A 27 1.55 0.64 -6.15
CA ALA A 27 0.45 1.37 -6.76
C ALA A 27 -0.47 2.01 -5.72
N TYR A 28 -1.13 3.08 -6.13
CA TYR A 28 -2.18 3.75 -5.36
C TYR A 28 -3.50 3.65 -6.11
N ASN A 29 -4.53 3.13 -5.45
CA ASN A 29 -5.86 2.89 -6.02
C ASN A 29 -6.95 3.67 -5.26
N GLU A 30 -7.82 4.33 -6.02
CA GLU A 30 -8.99 5.08 -5.51
C GLU A 30 -10.33 4.44 -5.95
N ASP A 31 -10.28 3.39 -6.79
CA ASP A 31 -11.47 2.71 -7.30
C ASP A 31 -11.93 1.58 -6.36
N PRO A 32 -13.23 1.28 -6.26
CA PRO A 32 -13.75 0.18 -5.43
C PRO A 32 -13.54 -1.17 -6.12
N ILE A 33 -12.28 -1.62 -6.17
CA ILE A 33 -11.86 -2.88 -6.80
C ILE A 33 -12.07 -4.09 -5.89
N VAL A 34 -12.04 -5.27 -6.50
CA VAL A 34 -12.06 -6.57 -5.82
C VAL A 34 -10.86 -7.42 -6.25
N SER A 35 -10.71 -8.61 -5.66
CA SER A 35 -9.54 -9.47 -5.88
C SER A 35 -9.31 -9.89 -7.33
N SER A 36 -10.36 -10.05 -8.13
CA SER A 36 -10.22 -10.42 -9.55
C SER A 36 -9.56 -9.33 -10.40
N ASP A 37 -9.68 -8.06 -9.99
CA ASP A 37 -9.18 -6.93 -10.75
C ASP A 37 -7.65 -6.81 -10.69
N ILE A 38 -7.01 -7.47 -9.71
CA ILE A 38 -5.57 -7.40 -9.47
C ILE A 38 -4.80 -8.63 -9.95
N VAL A 39 -5.50 -9.64 -10.48
CA VAL A 39 -4.86 -10.86 -11.01
C VAL A 39 -3.97 -10.49 -12.20
N GLY A 40 -2.71 -10.93 -12.16
CA GLY A 40 -1.70 -10.59 -13.17
C GLY A 40 -0.98 -9.26 -12.92
N SER A 41 -1.24 -8.57 -11.81
CA SER A 41 -0.59 -7.29 -11.50
C SER A 41 0.93 -7.45 -11.34
N THR A 42 1.67 -6.46 -11.83
CA THR A 42 3.13 -6.36 -11.67
C THR A 42 3.54 -5.46 -10.50
N TYR A 43 2.60 -4.81 -9.83
CA TYR A 43 2.88 -4.05 -8.61
C TYR A 43 3.01 -5.01 -7.44
N GLY A 44 4.04 -4.85 -6.62
CA GLY A 44 4.25 -5.65 -5.41
C GLY A 44 3.18 -5.40 -4.34
N SER A 45 2.59 -4.21 -4.32
CA SER A 45 1.46 -3.85 -3.45
C SER A 45 0.63 -2.74 -4.10
N ILE A 46 -0.69 -2.82 -3.94
CA ILE A 46 -1.65 -1.84 -4.47
C ILE A 46 -2.45 -1.30 -3.28
N PHE A 47 -2.11 -0.11 -2.81
CA PHE A 47 -2.80 0.52 -1.69
C PHE A 47 -4.23 0.90 -2.05
N ASP A 48 -5.17 0.55 -1.19
CA ASP A 48 -6.59 0.83 -1.38
C ASP A 48 -7.03 2.00 -0.50
N ALA A 49 -7.09 3.19 -1.11
CA ALA A 49 -7.46 4.42 -0.42
C ALA A 49 -8.92 4.41 0.08
N THR A 50 -9.78 3.57 -0.51
CA THR A 50 -11.19 3.45 -0.14
C THR A 50 -11.39 2.75 1.21
N GLN A 51 -10.36 2.03 1.68
CA GLN A 51 -10.39 1.26 2.93
C GLN A 51 -9.62 1.93 4.08
N THR A 52 -9.11 3.15 3.89
CA THR A 52 -8.43 3.89 4.96
C THR A 52 -9.41 4.33 6.03
N SER A 53 -9.13 3.99 7.30
CA SER A 53 -9.95 4.38 8.45
C SER A 53 -9.09 4.94 9.58
N VAL A 54 -9.62 5.96 10.25
CA VAL A 54 -8.95 6.73 11.29
C VAL A 54 -9.92 6.95 12.46
N THR A 55 -9.47 6.65 13.67
CA THR A 55 -10.25 6.86 14.90
C THR A 55 -9.35 7.50 15.97
N PRO A 56 -9.60 8.77 16.35
CA PRO A 56 -8.89 9.40 17.45
C PRO A 56 -9.11 8.66 18.78
N LEU A 57 -8.09 8.66 19.63
CA LEU A 57 -8.12 8.07 20.98
C LEU A 57 -7.89 9.17 22.02
N GLU A 58 -8.47 9.01 23.21
CA GLU A 58 -8.47 10.04 24.26
C GLU A 58 -7.08 10.40 24.81
N ASN A 59 -6.06 9.58 24.54
CA ASN A 59 -4.69 9.77 25.01
C ASN A 59 -3.77 10.50 24.00
N GLY A 60 -4.34 11.26 23.07
CA GLY A 60 -3.57 11.99 22.04
C GLY A 60 -2.93 11.05 21.01
N LYS A 61 -3.48 9.85 20.85
CA LYS A 61 -3.08 8.87 19.82
C LYS A 61 -4.21 8.67 18.84
N THR A 62 -3.90 8.06 17.71
CA THR A 62 -4.88 7.75 16.67
C THR A 62 -4.77 6.30 16.26
N HIS A 63 -5.90 5.59 16.26
CA HIS A 63 -6.01 4.27 15.68
C HIS A 63 -6.22 4.37 14.17
N VAL A 64 -5.40 3.67 13.40
CA VAL A 64 -5.35 3.74 11.94
C VAL A 64 -5.49 2.35 11.36
N GLN A 65 -6.33 2.21 10.33
CA GLN A 65 -6.46 1.02 9.52
C GLN A 65 -6.21 1.38 8.06
N VAL A 66 -5.41 0.56 7.39
CA VAL A 66 -5.14 0.67 5.96
C VAL A 66 -5.14 -0.71 5.31
N ALA A 67 -5.51 -0.78 4.04
CA ALA A 67 -5.50 -2.01 3.27
C ALA A 67 -4.68 -1.85 1.99
N ALA A 68 -4.13 -2.96 1.51
CA ALA A 68 -3.50 -3.04 0.22
C ALA A 68 -3.73 -4.43 -0.38
N TRP A 69 -3.95 -4.46 -1.68
CA TRP A 69 -4.06 -5.67 -2.48
C TRP A 69 -2.68 -6.11 -2.97
N TYR A 70 -2.56 -7.40 -3.25
CA TYR A 70 -1.45 -7.98 -3.99
C TYR A 70 -1.92 -9.30 -4.60
N ASP A 71 -1.45 -9.59 -5.81
CA ASP A 71 -1.56 -10.93 -6.39
C ASP A 71 -0.43 -11.77 -5.80
N ASN A 72 -0.77 -12.80 -5.02
CA ASN A 72 0.23 -13.64 -4.36
C ASN A 72 1.18 -14.36 -5.35
N GLU A 73 0.79 -14.52 -6.62
CA GLU A 73 1.63 -15.09 -7.67
C GLU A 73 2.36 -13.98 -8.43
N SER A 74 1.61 -13.11 -9.12
CA SER A 74 2.17 -12.16 -10.09
C SER A 74 2.89 -10.99 -9.41
N SER A 75 2.31 -10.41 -8.35
CA SER A 75 2.94 -9.30 -7.62
C SER A 75 4.26 -9.75 -7.00
N TYR A 76 4.29 -10.94 -6.39
CA TYR A 76 5.50 -11.50 -5.80
C TYR A 76 6.57 -11.79 -6.87
N THR A 77 6.19 -12.44 -7.97
CA THR A 77 7.10 -12.76 -9.07
C THR A 77 7.71 -11.50 -9.69
N ALA A 78 6.92 -10.44 -9.88
CA ALA A 78 7.41 -9.18 -10.41
C ALA A 78 8.48 -8.54 -9.49
N GLN A 79 8.27 -8.55 -8.17
CA GLN A 79 9.27 -8.07 -7.21
C GLN A 79 10.57 -8.89 -7.26
N MET A 80 10.47 -10.22 -7.36
CA MET A 80 11.66 -11.09 -7.49
C MET A 80 12.47 -10.76 -8.74
N VAL A 81 11.79 -10.57 -9.89
CA VAL A 81 12.45 -10.20 -11.14
C VAL A 81 13.16 -8.84 -11.02
N ARG A 82 12.56 -7.85 -10.35
CA ARG A 82 13.21 -6.56 -10.10
C ARG A 82 14.49 -6.71 -9.27
N VAL A 83 14.45 -7.52 -8.20
CA VAL A 83 15.63 -7.79 -7.36
C VAL A 83 16.73 -8.46 -8.18
N ILE A 84 16.41 -9.49 -8.97
CA ILE A 84 17.40 -10.20 -9.81
C ILE A 84 18.04 -9.25 -10.81
N LYS A 85 17.24 -8.40 -11.48
CA LYS A 85 17.75 -7.39 -12.42
C LYS A 85 18.67 -6.38 -11.72
N HIS A 86 18.28 -5.91 -10.54
CA HIS A 86 19.10 -4.97 -9.77
C HIS A 86 20.43 -5.60 -9.37
N LEU A 87 20.42 -6.83 -8.84
CA LEU A 87 21.65 -7.56 -8.48
C LEU A 87 22.57 -7.78 -9.70
N ALA A 88 22.01 -8.09 -10.86
CA ALA A 88 22.78 -8.28 -12.09
C ALA A 88 23.46 -6.98 -12.60
N GLN A 89 22.96 -5.81 -12.20
CA GLN A 89 23.57 -4.51 -12.54
C GLN A 89 24.65 -4.07 -11.55
N LEU A 90 24.75 -4.72 -10.38
CA LEU A 90 25.72 -4.41 -9.33
C LEU A 90 27.04 -5.20 -9.47
N GLY A 91 27.06 -6.26 -10.27
CA GLY A 91 28.24 -7.05 -10.61
C GLY A 91 28.91 -6.57 -11.89
#